data_AF-A0A6A2EU91-F1
#
_entry.id   AF-A0A6A2EU91-F1
#
_cell.length_a   1.000
_cell.length_b   1.000
_cell.length_c   1.000
_cell.angle_alpha   90.00
_cell.angle_beta   90.00
_cell.angle_gamma   90.00
#
_symmetry.space_group_name_H-M   'P 1'
#
loop_
_entity.id
_entity.type
_entity.pdbx_description
1 polymer ?
#
loop_
_entity_poly.entity_id
_entity_poly.type
_entity_poly.pdbx_seq_one_letter_code
_entity_poly.pdbx_strand_id
1 'polypeptide(L)'
;MDAVFELWNEYILKEWEGGIADRPLKDDPGGLTNKGVTIAVWREWAPKLFNIVGNEATLRQLTEAQAKRVAYEIYWKFYGIDKVTNPAIKLLLADSVWGGGGYSSLGYKSGTYAQRAAQINKDNQANSNLFSVLVNRRLAYLRSLPNYQANKNGWENRVWRGNGKMLSLTQVVAKYNLNNAVVGVSLVSAIALALVARAVYKRMKKK
;
A
#
# COMPACT_ATOMS: atom_id res chain seq x y z
N MET A 1 7.19 -13.27 -3.78
CA MET A 1 6.39 -12.04 -3.85
C MET A 1 7.28 -10.90 -4.33
N ASP A 2 6.71 -9.89 -4.99
CA ASP A 2 7.41 -8.67 -5.42
C ASP A 2 8.14 -8.01 -4.23
N ALA A 3 9.43 -7.67 -4.38
CA ALA A 3 10.23 -7.09 -3.30
C ALA A 3 9.72 -5.71 -2.84
N VAL A 4 9.11 -4.94 -3.74
CA VAL A 4 8.50 -3.64 -3.42
C VAL A 4 7.22 -3.83 -2.62
N PHE A 5 6.47 -4.90 -2.87
CA PHE A 5 5.33 -5.27 -2.03
C PHE A 5 5.77 -5.60 -0.60
N GLU A 6 6.85 -6.35 -0.43
CA GLU A 6 7.39 -6.68 0.91
C GLU A 6 7.76 -5.41 1.68
N LEU A 7 8.41 -4.46 1.01
CA LEU A 7 8.78 -3.17 1.58
C LEU A 7 7.54 -2.34 1.94
N TRP A 8 6.53 -2.29 1.07
CA TRP A 8 5.26 -1.63 1.36
C TRP A 8 4.54 -2.26 2.55
N ASN A 9 4.46 -3.59 2.61
CA ASN A 9 3.81 -4.31 3.69
C ASN A 9 4.50 -4.05 5.04
N GLU A 10 5.82 -4.04 5.09
CA GLU A 10 6.57 -3.82 6.32
C GLU A 10 6.47 -2.39 6.85
N TYR A 11 6.59 -1.38 5.98
CA TYR A 11 6.68 0.02 6.41
C TYR A 11 5.34 0.76 6.39
N ILE A 12 4.35 0.29 5.63
CA ILE A 12 3.06 0.96 5.47
C ILE A 12 1.93 0.12 6.09
N LEU A 13 1.72 -1.12 5.64
CA LEU A 13 0.58 -1.91 6.14
C LEU A 13 0.68 -2.23 7.63
N LYS A 14 1.79 -2.85 8.07
CA LYS A 14 1.95 -3.29 9.46
C LYS A 14 1.98 -2.13 10.45
N GLU A 15 2.64 -1.04 10.08
CA GLU A 15 2.83 0.12 10.97
C GLU A 15 1.54 0.92 11.17
N TRP A 16 0.66 0.97 10.16
CA TRP A 16 -0.52 1.83 10.19
C TRP A 16 -1.84 1.08 10.43
N GLU A 17 -1.91 -0.23 10.21
CA GLU A 17 -3.19 -0.99 10.23
C GLU A 17 -3.22 -2.19 11.17
N GLY A 18 -2.34 -2.24 12.17
CA GLY A 18 -2.15 -3.38 13.06
C GLY A 18 -3.27 -3.69 14.06
N GLY A 19 -4.56 -3.52 13.73
CA GLY A 19 -5.67 -3.76 14.66
C GLY A 19 -7.00 -4.12 14.01
N ILE A 20 -7.99 -4.43 14.86
CA ILE A 20 -9.40 -4.57 14.49
C ILE A 20 -10.05 -3.19 14.62
N ALA A 21 -10.65 -2.69 13.54
CA ALA A 21 -11.57 -1.57 13.57
C ALA A 21 -12.99 -2.13 13.45
N ASP A 22 -13.78 -1.96 14.51
CA ASP A 22 -15.15 -2.46 14.62
C ASP A 22 -16.02 -1.34 15.19
N ARG A 23 -16.34 -0.36 14.33
CA ARG A 23 -17.15 0.81 14.69
C ARG A 23 -18.56 0.66 14.07
N PRO A 24 -19.58 1.34 14.63
CA PRO A 24 -20.94 1.29 14.08
C PRO A 24 -20.96 1.66 12.58
N LEU A 25 -21.78 0.96 11.78
CA LEU A 25 -21.88 1.16 10.32
C LEU A 25 -22.14 2.61 9.88
N LYS A 26 -22.83 3.40 10.72
CA LYS A 26 -23.07 4.84 10.50
C LYS A 26 -21.78 5.67 10.55
N ASP A 27 -20.79 5.20 11.31
CA ASP A 27 -19.48 5.83 11.52
C ASP A 27 -18.39 5.14 10.67
N ASP A 28 -18.64 3.91 10.20
CA ASP A 28 -17.75 3.12 9.35
C ASP A 28 -18.56 2.25 8.35
N PRO A 29 -18.86 2.77 7.15
CA PRO A 29 -19.67 2.06 6.15
C PRO A 29 -19.04 0.73 5.68
N GLY A 30 -17.72 0.53 5.91
CA GLY A 30 -17.00 -0.68 5.56
C GLY A 30 -17.24 -1.87 6.52
N GLY A 31 -17.85 -1.62 7.68
CA GLY A 31 -18.09 -2.62 8.72
C GLY A 31 -16.80 -3.15 9.35
N LEU A 32 -16.87 -4.35 9.95
CA LEU A 32 -15.72 -5.00 10.58
C LEU A 32 -14.52 -5.04 9.62
N THR A 33 -13.41 -4.45 10.06
CA THR A 33 -12.12 -4.46 9.36
C THR A 33 -11.05 -5.01 10.29
N ASN A 34 -10.29 -6.01 9.84
CA ASN A 34 -9.16 -6.56 10.59
C ASN A 34 -7.91 -6.53 9.72
N LYS A 35 -6.82 -5.93 10.21
CA LYS A 35 -5.55 -5.79 9.45
C LYS A 35 -5.78 -5.18 8.05
N GLY A 36 -6.74 -4.26 7.94
CA GLY A 36 -7.16 -3.59 6.70
C GLY A 36 -7.99 -4.40 5.72
N VAL A 37 -8.35 -5.65 6.06
CA VAL A 37 -9.29 -6.44 5.27
C VAL A 37 -10.71 -6.19 5.79
N THR A 38 -11.56 -5.61 4.97
CA THR A 38 -12.98 -5.40 5.29
C THR A 38 -13.76 -6.71 5.19
N ILE A 39 -14.88 -6.81 5.89
CA ILE A 39 -15.77 -7.99 5.84
C ILE A 39 -16.27 -8.31 4.42
N ALA A 40 -16.48 -7.30 3.58
CA ALA A 40 -16.86 -7.50 2.19
C ALA A 40 -15.76 -8.24 1.41
N VAL A 41 -14.51 -7.77 1.52
CA VAL A 41 -13.35 -8.42 0.89
C VAL A 41 -13.16 -9.83 1.47
N TRP A 42 -13.30 -10.01 2.78
CA TRP A 42 -13.13 -11.31 3.41
C TRP A 42 -14.19 -12.33 2.98
N ARG A 43 -15.46 -11.93 2.92
CA ARG A 43 -16.58 -12.77 2.44
C ARG A 43 -16.32 -13.32 1.04
N GLU A 44 -15.80 -12.48 0.15
CA GLU A 44 -15.55 -12.88 -1.22
C GLU A 44 -14.29 -13.75 -1.38
N TRP A 45 -13.20 -13.38 -0.71
CA TRP A 45 -11.87 -13.90 -1.03
C TRP A 45 -11.37 -14.98 -0.08
N ALA A 46 -11.88 -15.07 1.15
CA ALA A 46 -11.47 -16.13 2.08
C ALA A 46 -11.75 -17.55 1.53
N PRO A 47 -12.91 -17.83 0.91
CA PRO A 47 -13.16 -19.15 0.32
C PRO A 47 -12.21 -19.44 -0.85
N LYS A 48 -11.95 -18.43 -1.68
CA LYS A 48 -11.12 -18.54 -2.89
C LYS A 48 -9.63 -18.71 -2.60
N LEU A 49 -9.12 -18.01 -1.59
CA LEU A 49 -7.69 -17.96 -1.28
C LEU A 49 -7.25 -18.97 -0.23
N PHE A 50 -8.16 -19.37 0.68
CA PHE A 50 -7.81 -20.17 1.86
C PHE A 50 -8.75 -21.33 2.12
N ASN A 51 -9.82 -21.50 1.32
CA ASN A 51 -10.89 -22.47 1.59
C ASN A 51 -11.52 -22.29 2.99
N ILE A 52 -11.65 -21.04 3.44
CA ILE A 52 -12.27 -20.65 4.72
C ILE A 52 -13.57 -19.92 4.45
N VAL A 53 -14.63 -20.21 5.21
CA VAL A 53 -15.89 -19.45 5.14
C VAL A 53 -15.62 -18.00 5.52
N GLY A 54 -15.85 -17.07 4.60
CA GLY A 54 -15.70 -15.64 4.87
C GLY A 54 -16.88 -15.10 5.68
N ASN A 55 -16.70 -14.88 6.98
CA ASN A 55 -17.69 -14.27 7.87
C ASN A 55 -16.97 -13.48 8.98
N GLU A 56 -17.72 -12.83 9.87
CA GLU A 56 -17.13 -11.98 10.91
C GLU A 56 -16.28 -12.76 11.91
N ALA A 57 -16.70 -13.97 12.29
CA ALA A 57 -15.96 -14.82 13.22
C ALA A 57 -14.59 -15.20 12.65
N THR A 58 -14.54 -15.61 11.39
CA THR A 58 -13.27 -15.94 10.72
C THR A 58 -12.45 -14.71 10.39
N LEU A 59 -13.07 -13.55 10.13
CA LEU A 59 -12.34 -12.29 9.94
C LEU A 59 -11.65 -11.84 11.22
N ARG A 60 -12.28 -12.00 12.40
CA ARG A 60 -11.62 -11.69 13.69
C ARG A 60 -10.39 -12.55 13.95
N GLN A 61 -10.34 -13.75 13.36
CA GLN A 61 -9.22 -14.69 13.44
C GLN A 61 -8.18 -14.51 12.31
N LEU A 62 -8.31 -13.48 11.47
CA LEU A 62 -7.42 -13.22 10.35
C LEU A 62 -5.95 -13.13 10.80
N THR A 63 -5.13 -14.06 10.31
CA THR A 63 -3.70 -14.07 10.58
C THR A 63 -2.98 -13.00 9.75
N GLU A 64 -1.79 -12.59 10.19
CA GLU A 64 -0.95 -11.66 9.41
C GLU A 64 -0.57 -12.23 8.04
N ALA A 65 -0.33 -13.53 7.95
CA ALA A 65 -0.01 -14.20 6.69
C ALA A 65 -1.18 -14.14 5.71
N GLN A 66 -2.42 -14.37 6.18
CA GLN A 66 -3.62 -14.25 5.35
C GLN A 66 -3.89 -12.81 4.94
N ALA A 67 -3.78 -11.85 5.86
CA ALA A 67 -3.93 -10.43 5.56
C ALA A 67 -2.93 -9.97 4.48
N LYS A 68 -1.66 -10.36 4.62
CA LYS A 68 -0.62 -10.11 3.63
C LYS A 68 -0.94 -10.78 2.28
N ARG A 69 -1.46 -12.01 2.29
CA ARG A 69 -1.85 -12.71 1.06
C ARG A 69 -3.02 -12.01 0.36
N VAL A 70 -4.03 -11.54 1.09
CA VAL A 70 -5.12 -10.71 0.55
C VAL A 70 -4.58 -9.40 -0.02
N ALA A 71 -3.71 -8.69 0.70
CA ALA A 71 -3.07 -7.48 0.21
C ALA A 71 -2.32 -7.71 -1.11
N TYR A 72 -1.59 -8.82 -1.22
CA TYR A 72 -0.87 -9.16 -2.44
C TYR A 72 -1.81 -9.50 -3.62
N GLU A 73 -2.78 -10.40 -3.42
CA GLU A 73 -3.61 -10.87 -4.53
C GLU A 73 -4.65 -9.82 -4.96
N ILE A 74 -5.31 -9.16 -3.99
CA ILE A 74 -6.51 -8.35 -4.26
C ILE A 74 -6.19 -6.88 -4.44
N TYR A 75 -5.10 -6.39 -3.85
CA TYR A 75 -4.71 -5.00 -4.00
C TYR A 75 -3.50 -4.87 -4.92
N TRP A 76 -2.46 -5.67 -4.74
CA TRP A 76 -1.25 -5.55 -5.57
C TRP A 76 -1.44 -6.10 -6.99
N LYS A 77 -1.88 -7.36 -7.12
CA LYS A 77 -2.01 -8.04 -8.42
C LYS A 77 -3.26 -7.61 -9.18
N PHE A 78 -4.43 -7.62 -8.54
CA PHE A 78 -5.69 -7.28 -9.20
C PHE A 78 -5.71 -5.85 -9.76
N TYR A 79 -5.21 -4.86 -9.00
CA TYR A 79 -5.09 -3.49 -9.48
C TYR A 79 -3.86 -3.26 -10.37
N GLY A 80 -3.10 -4.28 -10.75
CA GLY A 80 -1.99 -4.15 -11.69
C GLY A 80 -0.81 -3.31 -11.19
N ILE A 81 -0.60 -3.21 -9.88
CA ILE A 81 0.52 -2.48 -9.28
C ILE A 81 1.84 -3.16 -9.64
N ASP A 82 1.85 -4.49 -9.72
CA ASP A 82 3.00 -5.29 -10.15
C ASP A 82 3.48 -4.94 -11.57
N LYS A 83 2.60 -4.39 -12.41
CA LYS A 83 2.89 -4.00 -13.80
C LYS A 83 3.51 -2.62 -13.95
N VAL A 84 3.48 -1.77 -12.92
CA VAL A 84 4.25 -0.52 -12.92
C VAL A 84 5.74 -0.88 -12.80
N THR A 85 6.66 -0.19 -13.46
CA THR A 85 8.09 -0.57 -13.42
C THR A 85 8.84 0.18 -12.33
N ASN A 86 8.61 1.48 -12.17
CA ASN A 86 9.28 2.32 -11.16
C ASN A 86 8.87 1.91 -9.72
N PRO A 87 9.81 1.44 -8.86
CA PRO A 87 9.51 1.03 -7.49
C PRO A 87 8.92 2.14 -6.60
N ALA A 88 9.35 3.39 -6.75
CA ALA A 88 8.79 4.51 -6.00
C ALA A 88 7.33 4.76 -6.37
N ILE A 89 7.00 4.68 -7.66
CA ILE A 89 5.63 4.85 -8.13
C ILE A 89 4.75 3.66 -7.71
N LYS A 90 5.28 2.42 -7.68
CA LYS A 90 4.57 1.25 -7.12
C LYS A 90 4.12 1.51 -5.67
N LEU A 91 5.02 1.99 -4.81
CA LEU A 91 4.68 2.29 -3.41
C LEU A 91 3.57 3.32 -3.31
N LEU A 92 3.65 4.40 -4.10
CA LEU A 92 2.64 5.46 -4.08
C LEU A 92 1.29 4.97 -4.58
N LEU A 93 1.28 4.17 -5.64
CA LEU A 93 0.07 3.57 -6.17
C LEU A 93 -0.56 2.61 -5.15
N ALA A 94 0.24 1.85 -4.42
CA ALA A 94 -0.24 0.97 -3.35
C ALA A 94 -0.89 1.75 -2.20
N ASP A 95 -0.27 2.85 -1.71
CA ASP A 95 -0.94 3.76 -0.76
C ASP A 95 -2.27 4.30 -1.30
N SER A 96 -2.31 4.62 -2.59
CA SER A 96 -3.48 5.21 -3.23
C SER A 96 -4.63 4.23 -3.42
N VAL A 97 -4.33 2.99 -3.83
CA VAL A 97 -5.31 1.90 -3.98
C VAL A 97 -5.82 1.46 -2.61
N TRP A 98 -4.92 1.28 -1.66
CA TRP A 98 -5.26 0.83 -0.31
C TRP A 98 -5.98 1.92 0.50
N GLY A 99 -5.42 3.12 0.57
CA GLY A 99 -5.97 4.25 1.31
C GLY A 99 -7.05 5.04 0.56
N GLY A 100 -7.57 4.51 -0.55
CA GLY A 100 -8.65 5.11 -1.34
C GLY A 100 -8.22 6.17 -2.36
N GLY A 101 -8.95 6.25 -3.48
CA GLY A 101 -8.68 7.13 -4.64
C GLY A 101 -8.05 6.40 -5.83
N GLY A 102 -7.34 5.30 -5.57
CA GLY A 102 -6.83 4.40 -6.61
C GLY A 102 -5.93 5.09 -7.62
N TYR A 103 -6.08 4.74 -8.89
CA TYR A 103 -5.35 5.39 -9.98
C TYR A 103 -5.84 6.83 -10.25
N SER A 104 -7.11 7.12 -9.96
CA SER A 104 -7.75 8.41 -10.28
C SER A 104 -7.16 9.56 -9.49
N SER A 105 -6.80 9.35 -8.23
CA SER A 105 -6.09 10.34 -7.38
C SER A 105 -4.67 10.63 -7.86
N LEU A 106 -4.11 9.81 -8.76
CA LEU A 106 -2.82 10.04 -9.42
C LEU A 106 -2.97 10.63 -10.84
N GLY A 107 -4.22 10.82 -11.31
CA GLY A 107 -4.55 11.38 -12.62
C GLY A 107 -4.86 10.34 -13.70
N TYR A 108 -4.85 9.05 -13.40
CA TYR A 108 -5.09 7.97 -14.37
C TYR A 108 -6.53 7.43 -14.25
N LYS A 109 -7.49 8.18 -14.81
CA LYS A 109 -8.93 7.95 -14.57
C LYS A 109 -9.58 6.86 -15.41
N SER A 110 -9.04 6.56 -16.60
CA SER A 110 -9.72 5.72 -17.61
C SER A 110 -8.88 4.54 -18.05
N GLY A 111 -9.55 3.50 -18.55
CA GLY A 111 -8.92 2.27 -19.03
C GLY A 111 -8.81 1.16 -17.98
N THR A 112 -8.43 -0.03 -18.43
CA THR A 112 -8.15 -1.16 -17.53
C THR A 112 -6.95 -0.86 -16.63
N TYR A 113 -6.79 -1.59 -15.53
CA TYR A 113 -5.61 -1.43 -14.65
C TYR A 113 -4.30 -1.67 -15.40
N ALA A 114 -4.29 -2.63 -16.33
CA ALA A 114 -3.12 -2.90 -17.17
C ALA A 114 -2.79 -1.71 -18.09
N GLN A 115 -3.79 -1.10 -18.73
CA GLN A 115 -3.60 0.07 -19.58
C GLN A 115 -3.09 1.28 -18.77
N ARG A 116 -3.65 1.50 -17.58
CA ARG A 116 -3.22 2.60 -16.69
C ARG A 116 -1.79 2.40 -16.19
N ALA A 117 -1.41 1.18 -15.81
CA ALA A 117 -0.03 0.85 -15.43
C ALA A 117 0.95 1.05 -16.60
N ALA A 118 0.58 0.65 -17.82
CA ALA A 118 1.38 0.89 -19.01
C ALA A 118 1.58 2.38 -19.29
N GLN A 119 0.51 3.19 -19.13
CA GLN A 119 0.61 4.65 -19.28
C GLN A 119 1.54 5.28 -18.23
N ILE A 120 1.45 4.86 -16.96
CA ILE A 120 2.40 5.30 -15.91
C ILE A 120 3.84 5.03 -16.32
N ASN A 121 4.12 3.83 -16.86
CA ASN A 121 5.47 3.46 -17.27
C ASN A 121 5.97 4.36 -18.42
N LYS A 122 5.11 4.64 -19.40
CA LYS A 122 5.41 5.55 -20.52
C LYS A 122 5.69 6.97 -20.02
N ASP A 123 4.85 7.48 -19.13
CA ASP A 123 5.01 8.82 -18.57
C ASP A 123 6.29 8.91 -17.73
N ASN A 124 6.66 7.86 -16.99
CA ASN A 124 7.87 7.82 -16.19
C ASN A 124 9.13 7.84 -17.06
N GLN A 125 9.10 7.18 -18.21
CA GLN A 125 10.19 7.23 -19.20
C GLN A 125 10.34 8.63 -19.79
N ALA A 126 9.23 9.33 -20.03
CA ALA A 126 9.24 10.67 -20.59
C ALA A 126 9.55 11.78 -19.56
N ASN A 127 9.35 11.50 -18.26
CA ASN A 127 9.50 12.48 -17.20
C ASN A 127 10.13 11.86 -15.94
N SER A 128 11.43 12.12 -15.74
CA SER A 128 12.17 11.67 -14.55
C SER A 128 11.63 12.23 -13.24
N ASN A 129 10.87 13.33 -13.28
CA ASN A 129 10.22 13.94 -12.12
C ASN A 129 8.80 13.41 -11.86
N LEU A 130 8.33 12.40 -12.60
CA LEU A 130 6.95 11.91 -12.50
C LEU A 130 6.58 11.52 -11.06
N PHE A 131 7.46 10.85 -10.33
CA PHE A 131 7.17 10.48 -8.94
C PHE A 131 6.76 11.67 -8.07
N SER A 132 7.53 12.77 -8.11
CA SER A 132 7.21 14.00 -7.38
C SER A 132 5.88 14.62 -7.84
N VAL A 133 5.59 14.60 -9.14
CA VAL A 133 4.30 15.05 -9.69
C VAL A 133 3.15 14.22 -9.12
N LEU A 134 3.29 12.89 -9.08
CA LEU A 134 2.25 12.00 -8.57
C LEU A 134 2.06 12.15 -7.05
N VAL A 135 3.11 12.37 -6.28
CA VAL A 135 3.02 12.69 -4.84
C VAL A 135 2.17 13.95 -4.63
N ASN A 136 2.42 15.00 -5.41
CA ASN A 136 1.63 16.24 -5.31
C ASN A 136 0.16 16.02 -5.68
N ARG A 137 -0.13 15.23 -6.72
CA ARG A 137 -1.51 14.86 -7.08
C ARG A 137 -2.19 14.07 -5.96
N ARG A 138 -1.48 13.11 -5.35
CA ARG A 138 -1.99 12.34 -4.21
C ARG A 138 -2.35 13.24 -3.03
N LEU A 139 -1.47 14.17 -2.66
CA LEU A 139 -1.73 15.13 -1.59
C LEU A 139 -2.89 16.07 -1.91
N ALA A 140 -2.98 16.56 -3.15
CA ALA A 140 -4.10 17.38 -3.59
C ALA A 140 -5.45 16.63 -3.49
N TYR A 141 -5.48 15.37 -3.91
CA TYR A 141 -6.65 14.50 -3.74
C TYR A 141 -7.02 14.36 -2.26
N LEU A 142 -6.08 13.99 -1.39
CA LEU A 142 -6.35 13.82 0.04
C LEU A 142 -6.86 15.10 0.69
N ARG A 143 -6.29 16.26 0.33
CA ARG A 143 -6.72 17.58 0.82
C ARG A 143 -8.13 17.97 0.35
N SER A 144 -8.59 17.40 -0.77
CA SER A 144 -9.93 17.67 -1.31
C SER A 144 -11.03 16.87 -0.63
N LEU A 145 -10.70 15.84 0.16
CA LEU A 145 -11.70 14.99 0.80
C LEU A 145 -12.43 15.74 1.93
N PRO A 146 -13.77 15.58 2.08
CA PRO A 146 -14.55 16.29 3.11
C PRO A 146 -14.06 16.06 4.55
N ASN A 147 -13.51 14.87 4.82
CA ASN A 147 -12.96 14.47 6.11
C ASN A 147 -11.45 14.75 6.26
N TYR A 148 -10.87 15.59 5.40
CA TYR A 148 -9.44 15.93 5.45
C TYR A 148 -9.02 16.51 6.80
N GLN A 149 -9.78 17.44 7.37
CA GLN A 149 -9.36 18.10 8.62
C GLN A 149 -9.14 17.12 9.78
N ALA A 150 -9.97 16.08 9.87
CA ALA A 150 -9.85 15.03 10.88
C ALA A 150 -8.65 14.08 10.61
N ASN A 151 -8.32 13.85 9.35
CA ASN A 151 -7.35 12.82 8.95
C ASN A 151 -5.99 13.37 8.47
N LYS A 152 -5.85 14.68 8.32
CA LYS A 152 -4.71 15.35 7.68
C LYS A 152 -3.36 14.92 8.25
N ASN A 153 -3.27 14.75 9.56
CA ASN A 153 -2.02 14.35 10.20
C ASN A 153 -1.64 12.93 9.78
N GLY A 154 -2.56 11.96 9.85
CA GLY A 154 -2.30 10.59 9.43
C GLY A 154 -1.92 10.51 7.95
N TRP A 155 -2.71 11.16 7.09
CA TRP A 155 -2.50 11.14 5.64
C TRP A 155 -1.20 11.83 5.22
N GLU A 156 -0.93 13.04 5.70
CA GLU A 156 0.29 13.76 5.33
C GLU A 156 1.54 13.12 5.94
N ASN A 157 1.45 12.59 7.17
CA ASN A 157 2.57 11.85 7.77
C ASN A 157 2.89 10.58 6.99
N ARG A 158 1.88 9.82 6.55
CA ARG A 158 2.08 8.60 5.77
C ARG A 158 2.65 8.90 4.38
N VAL A 159 2.17 9.93 3.70
CA VAL A 159 2.62 10.24 2.33
C VAL A 159 3.98 10.94 2.33
N TRP A 160 4.19 11.98 3.15
CA TRP A 160 5.41 12.80 3.02
C TRP A 160 6.12 13.24 4.31
N ARG A 161 5.42 13.57 5.40
CA ARG A 161 6.07 14.18 6.59
C ARG A 161 6.81 13.18 7.47
N GLY A 162 6.26 11.98 7.64
CA GLY A 162 6.63 11.07 8.73
C GLY A 162 6.12 11.59 10.08
N ASN A 163 6.42 10.89 11.18
CA ASN A 163 6.01 11.32 12.53
C ASN A 163 7.10 11.11 13.59
N GLY A 164 8.37 11.02 13.18
CA GLY A 164 9.52 10.77 14.04
C GLY A 164 9.68 9.32 14.50
N LYS A 165 8.61 8.52 14.50
CA LYS A 165 8.66 7.07 14.78
C LYS A 165 8.60 6.24 13.50
N MET A 166 7.77 6.67 12.55
CA MET A 166 7.56 6.04 11.26
C MET A 166 8.02 6.96 10.14
N LEU A 167 8.66 6.37 9.13
CA LEU A 167 9.00 7.05 7.90
C LEU A 167 7.76 7.23 7.03
N SER A 168 7.66 8.36 6.33
CA SER A 168 6.72 8.52 5.24
C SER A 168 7.13 7.71 4.01
N LEU A 169 6.19 7.58 3.06
CA LEU A 169 6.46 6.98 1.76
C LEU A 169 7.62 7.67 1.04
N THR A 170 7.63 9.01 0.97
CA THR A 170 8.73 9.73 0.30
C THR A 170 10.07 9.55 1.01
N GLN A 171 10.08 9.46 2.35
CA GLN A 171 11.28 9.18 3.13
C GLN A 171 11.80 7.75 2.89
N VAL A 172 10.91 6.76 2.77
CA VAL A 172 11.26 5.39 2.38
C VAL A 172 11.85 5.38 0.97
N VAL A 173 11.21 6.06 0.01
CA VAL A 173 11.72 6.17 -1.37
C VAL A 173 13.12 6.78 -1.41
N ALA A 174 13.36 7.86 -0.66
CA ALA A 174 14.67 8.50 -0.58
C ALA A 174 15.71 7.59 0.08
N LYS A 175 15.37 6.98 1.22
CA LYS A 175 16.27 6.12 2.00
C LYS A 175 16.80 4.93 1.19
N TYR A 176 15.98 4.37 0.31
CA TYR A 176 16.33 3.22 -0.52
C TYR A 176 16.60 3.55 -1.99
N ASN A 177 16.69 4.84 -2.34
CA ASN A 177 16.92 5.34 -3.71
C ASN A 177 15.98 4.72 -4.77
N LEU A 178 14.70 4.55 -4.42
CA LEU A 178 13.75 3.76 -5.21
C LEU A 178 13.31 4.44 -6.52
N ASN A 179 13.46 5.76 -6.62
CA ASN A 179 13.03 6.52 -7.81
C ASN A 179 14.04 6.42 -8.97
N ASN A 180 15.31 6.16 -8.66
CA ASN A 180 16.40 6.06 -9.65
C ASN A 180 16.80 4.60 -9.93
N ALA A 181 16.12 3.63 -9.33
CA ALA A 181 16.44 2.22 -9.52
C ALA A 181 16.09 1.81 -10.96
N VAL A 182 17.12 1.62 -11.79
CA VAL A 182 16.98 1.01 -13.13
C VAL A 182 16.47 -0.42 -12.94
N VAL A 183 15.32 -0.72 -13.55
CA VAL A 183 14.63 -2.00 -13.38
C VAL A 183 15.37 -3.06 -14.19
N GLY A 184 16.27 -3.76 -13.49
CA GLY A 184 16.99 -4.93 -13.97
C GLY A 184 18.04 -5.28 -12.92
N VAL A 185 18.10 -6.56 -12.52
CA VAL A 185 19.00 -7.12 -11.50
C VAL A 185 18.47 -7.01 -10.07
N SER A 186 18.02 -8.16 -9.54
CA SER A 186 18.42 -8.85 -8.28
C SER A 186 18.71 -8.10 -6.97
N LEU A 187 19.05 -6.81 -7.00
CA LEU A 187 19.49 -5.98 -5.87
C LEU A 187 18.36 -5.50 -4.97
N VAL A 188 17.17 -5.19 -5.54
CA VAL A 188 16.01 -4.78 -4.71
C VAL A 188 15.52 -5.95 -3.87
N SER A 189 15.58 -7.18 -4.39
CA SER A 189 15.27 -8.39 -3.62
C SER A 189 16.31 -8.60 -2.51
N ALA A 190 17.61 -8.61 -2.81
CA ALA A 190 18.64 -8.95 -1.82
C ALA A 190 18.79 -7.89 -0.71
N ILE A 191 18.76 -6.59 -1.06
CA ILE A 191 18.91 -5.51 -0.08
C ILE A 191 17.61 -5.27 0.69
N ALA A 192 16.44 -5.30 0.04
CA ALA A 192 15.18 -5.16 0.77
C ALA A 192 14.89 -6.40 1.63
N LEU A 193 15.16 -7.63 1.18
CA LEU A 193 15.06 -8.82 2.04
C LEU A 193 16.10 -8.79 3.16
N ALA A 194 17.36 -8.39 2.91
CA ALA A 194 18.36 -8.31 3.97
C ALA A 194 18.04 -7.24 5.00
N LEU A 195 17.45 -6.11 4.60
CA LEU A 195 17.09 -5.01 5.51
C LEU A 195 15.76 -5.25 6.23
N VAL A 196 14.77 -5.85 5.57
CA VAL A 196 13.53 -6.34 6.22
C VAL A 196 13.89 -7.46 7.20
N ALA A 197 14.70 -8.44 6.81
CA ALA A 197 15.18 -9.50 7.70
C ALA A 197 15.95 -8.93 8.90
N ARG A 198 16.83 -7.94 8.69
CA ARG A 198 17.62 -7.30 9.78
C ARG A 198 16.76 -6.43 10.69
N ALA A 199 15.73 -5.77 10.17
CA ALA A 199 14.78 -4.97 10.95
C ALA A 199 13.84 -5.86 11.78
N VAL A 200 13.27 -6.91 11.19
CA VAL A 200 12.47 -7.94 11.86
C VAL A 200 13.30 -8.63 12.94
N TYR A 201 14.52 -9.05 12.64
CA TYR A 201 15.45 -9.66 13.60
C TYR A 201 15.75 -8.74 14.80
N LYS A 202 16.01 -7.44 14.56
CA LYS A 202 16.24 -6.48 15.65
C LYS A 202 15.00 -6.23 16.52
N ARG A 203 13.79 -6.33 15.97
CA ARG A 203 12.52 -6.11 16.70
C ARG A 203 12.13 -7.33 17.54
N MET A 204 12.43 -8.54 17.05
CA MET A 204 12.24 -9.80 17.80
C MET A 204 13.18 -9.93 19.00
N LYS A 205 14.38 -9.34 18.95
CA LYS A 205 15.37 -9.40 20.05
C LYS A 205 15.13 -8.35 21.16
N LYS A 206 14.14 -7.47 21.00
CA LYS A 206 13.79 -6.38 21.94
C LYS A 206 12.47 -6.64 22.70
N LYS A 207 11.85 -7.81 22.52
CA LYS A 207 10.75 -8.33 23.34
C LYS A 207 11.23 -9.61 24.01
#